data_AF-A0A2R6JD77-F1
#
_entry.id   AF-A0A2R6JD77-F1
#
_cell.length_a   1.000
_cell.length_b   1.000
_cell.length_c   1.000
_cell.angle_alpha   90.00
_cell.angle_beta   90.00
_cell.angle_gamma   90.00
#
_symmetry.space_group_name_H-M   'P 1'
#
loop_
_entity.id
_entity.type
_entity.pdbx_description
1 polymer ?
#
loop_
_entity_poly.entity_id
_entity_poly.type
_entity_poly.pdbx_seq_one_letter_code
_entity_poly.pdbx_strand_id
1 'polypeptide(L)'
;MFWSHLGIDLFSKRRPIGPGRYEVRGDHVHLARECPDHGASSRQVWGSVDHWKWAHEMAGDVSPEPAPEEDLVVDHDHACLAVVEVTESCNLSCSFCFASSSPSGAHRPTEEVIDLLETVKQDGEARPIQFSGGEPTVRDDLPELVELAGGMGFSHIEVNTNGIRLGTEDGYARRLADAGVTAIYLQFDGLSGEASEDIREVDIVAEKRAAIEACREAGLPVVLVPTVVPDVNDDEMGEIVSFAMDNLDVIESVNFQPVAQFGRYEEHGGRFSLDQAAGALADQLDGIGQRDFMPIPCCSATCQMASILVRGDDGKISSLAQYVSPELYQQMSAMIGEEQWLEMMAGTELGGDAVCSAVGCCGDDSTPIPGVPDEVLEMFGDVLAVSFTGFM
;
A
#
# COMPACT_ATOMS: atom_id res chain seq x y z
N MET A 1 32.86 -13.96 5.90
CA MET A 1 33.60 -14.25 7.15
C MET A 1 33.86 -13.01 8.03
N PHE A 2 33.15 -11.88 7.84
CA PHE A 2 33.41 -10.65 8.60
C PHE A 2 32.48 -10.48 9.84
N TRP A 3 31.33 -11.16 9.86
CA TRP A 3 30.30 -11.04 10.90
C TRP A 3 30.56 -11.82 12.21
N SER A 4 31.59 -12.68 12.25
CA SER A 4 31.92 -13.48 13.45
C SER A 4 32.66 -12.71 14.55
N HIS A 5 33.06 -11.45 14.32
CA HIS A 5 33.79 -10.64 15.31
C HIS A 5 32.96 -9.62 16.09
N LEU A 6 31.69 -9.40 15.70
CA LEU A 6 30.78 -8.51 16.42
C LEU A 6 29.75 -9.25 17.28
N GLY A 7 29.68 -10.59 17.22
CA GLY A 7 28.74 -11.37 18.02
C GLY A 7 27.25 -11.11 17.70
N ILE A 8 26.97 -10.39 16.61
CA ILE A 8 25.62 -10.15 16.11
C ILE A 8 25.33 -11.21 15.04
N ASP A 9 24.71 -12.28 15.51
CA ASP A 9 24.14 -13.31 14.65
C ASP A 9 22.71 -12.88 14.29
N LEU A 10 22.56 -12.26 13.11
CA LEU A 10 21.27 -11.78 12.59
C LEU A 10 20.33 -12.93 12.18
N PHE A 11 20.85 -14.14 12.00
CA PHE A 11 20.06 -15.29 11.53
C PHE A 11 19.78 -16.34 12.61
N SER A 12 20.56 -16.46 13.69
CA SER A 12 20.23 -17.40 14.80
C SER A 12 19.24 -16.88 15.84
N LYS A 13 18.71 -15.66 15.64
CA LYS A 13 17.69 -15.07 16.51
C LYS A 13 16.38 -14.78 15.77
N ARG A 14 15.90 -15.69 14.91
CA ARG A 14 14.45 -15.86 14.78
C ARG A 14 13.94 -16.36 16.13
N ARG A 15 13.66 -15.43 17.04
CA ARG A 15 13.11 -15.70 18.36
C ARG A 15 11.60 -15.59 18.22
N PRO A 16 10.84 -16.62 18.60
CA PRO A 16 9.40 -16.60 18.42
C PRO A 16 8.81 -15.43 19.21
N ILE A 17 8.17 -14.50 18.50
CA ILE A 17 7.14 -13.67 19.08
C ILE A 17 6.03 -14.65 19.48
N GLY A 18 5.61 -14.66 20.75
CA GLY A 18 4.55 -15.56 21.19
C GLY A 18 3.30 -15.40 20.30
N PRO A 19 2.56 -16.49 20.01
CA PRO A 19 1.39 -16.42 19.12
C PRO A 19 0.40 -15.38 19.65
N GLY A 20 -0.04 -14.49 18.76
CA GLY A 20 -1.05 -13.49 19.09
C GLY A 20 -2.44 -14.13 19.22
N ARG A 21 -3.28 -13.58 20.09
CA ARG A 21 -4.69 -13.99 20.23
C ARG A 21 -5.62 -12.82 19.95
N TYR A 22 -6.69 -13.07 19.20
CA TYR A 22 -7.76 -12.09 19.05
C TYR A 22 -8.65 -12.07 20.31
N GLU A 23 -8.88 -10.88 20.86
CA GLU A 23 -9.73 -10.64 22.02
C GLU A 23 -10.86 -9.68 21.64
N VAL A 24 -12.11 -10.08 21.86
CA VAL A 24 -13.26 -9.19 21.71
C VAL A 24 -13.45 -8.37 22.97
N ARG A 25 -13.47 -7.04 22.83
CA ARG A 25 -13.71 -6.08 23.91
C ARG A 25 -14.80 -5.10 23.51
N GLY A 26 -16.03 -5.35 23.96
CA GLY A 26 -17.18 -4.59 23.49
C GLY A 26 -17.48 -4.92 22.03
N ASP A 27 -17.54 -3.91 21.17
CA ASP A 27 -17.66 -4.08 19.71
C ASP A 27 -16.30 -4.06 18.99
N HIS A 28 -15.19 -3.99 19.71
CA HIS A 28 -13.86 -3.93 19.11
C HIS A 28 -13.15 -5.29 19.16
N VAL A 29 -12.27 -5.53 18.18
CA VAL A 29 -11.38 -6.70 18.14
C VAL A 29 -9.95 -6.23 18.38
N HIS A 30 -9.27 -6.87 19.32
CA HIS A 30 -7.89 -6.57 19.68
C HIS A 30 -6.97 -7.76 19.39
N LEU A 31 -5.76 -7.50 18.90
CA LEU A 31 -4.69 -8.48 18.86
C LEU A 31 -3.85 -8.35 20.14
N ALA A 32 -3.91 -9.34 21.01
CA ALA A 32 -3.11 -9.41 22.22
C ALA A 32 -1.90 -10.33 22.02
N ARG A 33 -0.73 -9.90 22.48
CA ARG A 33 0.51 -10.66 22.44
C ARG A 33 1.17 -10.66 23.82
N GLU A 34 1.85 -11.74 24.15
CA GLU A 34 2.64 -11.84 25.38
C GLU A 34 4.08 -12.23 25.01
N CYS A 35 5.04 -11.43 25.48
CA CYS A 35 6.46 -11.69 25.31
C CYS A 35 7.12 -11.78 26.69
N PRO A 36 7.95 -12.81 26.97
CA PRO A 36 8.67 -12.91 28.23
C PRO A 36 9.57 -11.71 28.54
N ASP A 37 10.09 -11.04 27.51
CA ASP A 37 11.01 -9.90 27.64
C ASP A 37 10.27 -8.54 27.68
N HIS A 38 9.22 -8.39 26.87
CA HIS A 38 8.53 -7.10 26.66
C HIS A 38 7.17 -7.01 27.38
N GLY A 39 6.73 -8.08 28.05
CA GLY A 39 5.44 -8.13 28.74
C GLY A 39 4.26 -8.36 27.80
N ALA A 40 3.06 -8.05 28.29
CA ALA A 40 1.82 -8.15 27.54
C ALA A 40 1.53 -6.85 26.78
N SER A 41 1.15 -6.97 25.51
CA SER A 41 0.67 -5.86 24.69
C SER A 41 -0.67 -6.23 24.04
N SER A 42 -1.49 -5.22 23.76
CA SER A 42 -2.77 -5.42 23.08
C SER A 42 -3.12 -4.16 22.29
N ARG A 43 -3.44 -4.33 21.02
CA ARG A 43 -3.81 -3.24 20.11
C ARG A 43 -5.14 -3.55 19.46
N GLN A 44 -5.98 -2.54 19.26
CA GLN A 44 -7.21 -2.70 18.47
C GLN A 44 -6.80 -2.95 17.01
N VAL A 45 -7.32 -4.01 16.42
CA VAL A 45 -7.13 -4.34 15.00
C VAL A 45 -8.40 -4.12 14.19
N TRP A 46 -9.57 -4.09 14.83
CA TRP A 46 -10.85 -3.85 14.18
C TRP A 46 -11.81 -3.07 15.09
N GLY A 47 -12.58 -2.17 14.49
CA GLY A 47 -13.52 -1.28 15.17
C GLY A 47 -14.88 -1.92 15.41
N SER A 48 -15.30 -2.86 14.56
CA SER A 48 -16.58 -3.58 14.68
C SER A 48 -16.43 -5.11 14.61
N VAL A 49 -16.95 -5.84 15.61
CA VAL A 49 -16.95 -7.31 15.61
C VAL A 49 -17.76 -7.88 14.44
N ASP A 50 -18.85 -7.20 14.06
CA ASP A 50 -19.69 -7.61 12.95
C ASP A 50 -18.95 -7.49 11.60
N HIS A 51 -18.27 -6.37 11.37
CA HIS A 51 -17.44 -6.19 10.18
C HIS A 51 -16.27 -7.18 10.17
N TRP A 52 -15.59 -7.38 11.31
CA TRP A 52 -14.48 -8.34 11.42
C TRP A 52 -14.90 -9.76 10.98
N LYS A 53 -16.05 -10.23 11.45
CA LYS A 53 -16.61 -11.54 11.05
C LYS A 53 -16.92 -11.61 9.57
N TRP A 54 -17.58 -10.58 9.03
CA TRP A 54 -17.87 -10.50 7.59
C TRP A 54 -16.60 -10.58 6.76
N ALA A 55 -15.54 -9.84 7.12
CA ALA A 55 -14.28 -9.85 6.38
C ALA A 55 -13.61 -11.23 6.43
N HIS A 56 -13.65 -11.93 7.57
CA HIS A 56 -13.10 -13.29 7.68
C HIS A 56 -13.92 -14.32 6.90
N GLU A 57 -15.24 -14.20 6.90
CA GLU A 57 -16.13 -15.05 6.08
C GLU A 57 -15.88 -14.84 4.58
N MET A 58 -15.62 -13.60 4.15
CA MET A 58 -15.29 -13.27 2.77
C MET A 58 -13.91 -13.81 2.35
N ALA A 59 -12.90 -13.66 3.21
CA ALA A 59 -11.53 -14.11 2.94
C ALA A 59 -11.37 -15.65 2.92
N GLY A 60 -12.24 -16.39 3.61
CA GLY A 60 -12.20 -17.85 3.66
C GLY A 60 -10.92 -18.40 4.33
N ASP A 61 -10.48 -19.60 3.92
CA ASP A 61 -9.29 -20.30 4.45
C ASP A 61 -7.93 -19.62 4.15
N VAL A 62 -7.93 -18.46 3.48
CA VAL A 62 -6.70 -17.75 3.07
C VAL A 62 -6.19 -16.79 4.15
N SER A 63 -6.98 -16.53 5.20
CA SER A 63 -6.52 -15.77 6.35
C SER A 63 -5.76 -16.70 7.31
N PRO A 64 -4.43 -16.51 7.52
CA PRO A 64 -3.72 -17.28 8.53
C PRO A 64 -4.23 -16.84 9.90
N GLU A 65 -5.20 -17.55 10.46
CA GLU A 65 -5.46 -17.43 11.88
C GLU A 65 -4.19 -17.88 12.62
N PRO A 66 -3.71 -17.12 13.61
CA PRO A 66 -2.59 -17.56 14.42
C PRO A 66 -2.96 -18.87 15.10
N ALA A 67 -2.37 -19.97 14.65
CA ALA A 67 -2.60 -21.29 15.22
C ALA A 67 -2.23 -21.26 16.71
N PRO A 68 -3.06 -21.80 17.60
CA PRO A 68 -2.93 -21.59 19.04
C PRO A 68 -1.68 -22.19 19.70
N GLU A 69 -0.86 -22.98 18.99
CA GLU A 69 0.27 -23.71 19.59
C GLU A 69 1.55 -23.79 18.74
N GLU A 70 1.59 -23.17 17.57
CA GLU A 70 2.82 -23.15 16.75
C GLU A 70 3.48 -21.78 16.87
N ASP A 71 4.82 -21.77 16.97
CA ASP A 71 5.59 -20.56 16.73
C ASP A 71 5.04 -19.92 15.44
N LEU A 72 4.99 -18.58 15.36
CA LEU A 72 4.80 -17.90 14.08
C LEU A 72 6.02 -18.22 13.19
N VAL A 73 6.08 -19.45 12.67
CA VAL A 73 6.88 -19.78 11.52
C VAL A 73 6.09 -19.18 10.40
N VAL A 74 6.50 -17.98 9.97
CA VAL A 74 6.10 -17.49 8.67
C VAL A 74 6.86 -18.34 7.65
N ASP A 75 6.42 -19.59 7.50
CA ASP A 75 6.87 -20.46 6.44
C ASP A 75 6.10 -20.01 5.21
N HIS A 76 6.83 -19.57 4.19
CA HIS A 76 6.28 -18.96 2.97
C HIS A 76 5.63 -17.57 3.17
N ASP A 77 6.28 -16.64 3.89
CA ASP A 77 5.90 -15.23 3.79
C ASP A 77 6.15 -14.75 2.34
N HIS A 78 5.09 -14.65 1.56
CA HIS A 78 5.13 -14.04 0.25
C HIS A 78 5.10 -12.52 0.45
N ALA A 79 6.25 -11.90 0.71
CA ALA A 79 6.38 -10.45 0.59
C ALA A 79 5.95 -10.02 -0.82
N CYS A 80 4.75 -9.46 -0.94
CA CYS A 80 4.11 -9.05 -2.20
C CYS A 80 4.82 -7.85 -2.84
N LEU A 81 5.33 -6.96 -2.00
CA LEU A 81 6.18 -5.84 -2.37
C LEU A 81 7.37 -5.79 -1.42
N ALA A 82 8.58 -5.90 -1.95
CA ALA A 82 9.78 -5.79 -1.13
C ALA A 82 10.22 -4.33 -1.01
N VAL A 83 10.11 -3.78 0.20
CA VAL A 83 10.57 -2.42 0.49
C VAL A 83 12.08 -2.44 0.75
N VAL A 84 12.85 -1.75 -0.10
CA VAL A 84 14.30 -1.65 -0.01
C VAL A 84 14.67 -0.26 0.51
N GLU A 85 14.99 -0.17 1.79
CA GLU A 85 15.41 1.09 2.42
C GLU A 85 16.82 1.48 1.98
N VAL A 86 16.95 2.48 1.12
CA VAL A 86 18.25 2.93 0.58
C VAL A 86 18.88 4.04 1.42
N THR A 87 18.15 4.65 2.35
CA THR A 87 18.70 5.71 3.20
C THR A 87 17.87 5.96 4.44
N GLU A 88 18.50 6.39 5.52
CA GLU A 88 17.83 6.94 6.70
C GLU A 88 17.66 8.48 6.62
N SER A 89 18.28 9.10 5.61
CA SER A 89 18.23 10.54 5.39
C SER A 89 16.90 10.95 4.79
N CYS A 90 16.33 12.06 5.28
CA CYS A 90 15.12 12.65 4.73
C CYS A 90 15.25 14.17 4.77
N ASN A 91 14.83 14.87 3.71
CA ASN A 91 14.76 16.33 3.69
C ASN A 91 13.56 16.90 4.48
N LEU A 92 12.76 16.05 5.13
CA LEU A 92 11.67 16.42 6.03
C LEU A 92 11.90 15.91 7.47
N SER A 93 11.04 16.34 8.40
CA SER A 93 11.03 15.90 9.80
C SER A 93 9.62 15.72 10.34
N CYS A 94 8.75 15.06 9.57
CA CYS A 94 7.32 14.83 9.86
C CYS A 94 7.04 14.34 11.29
N SER A 95 6.01 14.89 11.96
CA SER A 95 5.63 14.48 13.32
C SER A 95 5.19 13.03 13.43
N PHE A 96 4.67 12.45 12.36
CA PHE A 96 4.10 11.11 12.32
C PHE A 96 5.02 10.07 11.64
N CYS A 97 6.29 10.41 11.42
CA CYS A 97 7.21 9.53 10.70
C CYS A 97 7.49 8.24 11.49
N PHE A 98 7.08 7.12 10.91
CA PHE A 98 7.26 5.79 11.48
C PHE A 98 8.73 5.35 11.50
N ALA A 99 9.51 5.73 10.49
CA ALA A 99 10.93 5.40 10.36
C ALA A 99 11.83 6.30 11.23
N SER A 100 11.28 7.36 11.84
CA SER A 100 12.03 8.36 12.61
C SER A 100 13.21 8.98 11.85
N SER A 101 13.08 9.07 10.52
CA SER A 101 14.08 9.62 9.62
C SER A 101 14.33 11.10 9.85
N SER A 102 15.52 11.57 9.46
CA SER A 102 15.94 12.95 9.66
C SER A 102 16.91 13.40 8.58
N PRO A 103 17.14 14.72 8.41
CA PRO A 103 18.16 15.23 7.48
C PRO A 103 19.58 14.77 7.81
N SER A 104 19.83 14.26 9.02
CA SER A 104 21.11 13.75 9.47
C SER A 104 21.30 12.24 9.28
N GLY A 105 20.32 11.53 8.73
CA GLY A 105 20.43 10.09 8.48
C GLY A 105 21.52 9.75 7.46
N ALA A 106 22.02 8.51 7.50
CA ALA A 106 23.03 8.04 6.56
C ALA A 106 22.38 7.45 5.28
N HIS A 107 23.08 7.55 4.15
CA HIS A 107 22.75 6.72 3.00
C HIS A 107 23.28 5.30 3.23
N ARG A 108 22.47 4.29 2.91
CA ARG A 108 22.92 2.91 2.94
C ARG A 108 23.99 2.73 1.85
N PRO A 109 25.15 2.11 2.14
CA PRO A 109 26.15 1.85 1.11
C PRO A 109 25.56 1.03 -0.06
N THR A 110 25.98 1.32 -1.28
CA THR A 110 25.43 0.67 -2.49
C THR A 110 25.59 -0.85 -2.44
N GLU A 111 26.70 -1.33 -1.90
CA GLU A 111 26.96 -2.76 -1.68
C GLU A 111 25.92 -3.41 -0.76
N GLU A 112 25.46 -2.72 0.28
CA GLU A 112 24.41 -3.24 1.16
C GLU A 112 23.04 -3.23 0.46
N VAL A 113 22.78 -2.24 -0.40
CA VAL A 113 21.56 -2.23 -1.22
C VAL A 113 21.55 -3.43 -2.18
N ILE A 114 22.70 -3.76 -2.78
CA ILE A 114 22.85 -4.96 -3.62
C ILE A 114 22.58 -6.22 -2.81
N ASP A 115 23.14 -6.35 -1.61
CA ASP A 115 22.91 -7.51 -0.73
C ASP A 115 21.41 -7.68 -0.40
N LEU A 116 20.69 -6.58 -0.18
CA LEU A 116 19.23 -6.59 0.04
C LEU A 116 18.47 -7.08 -1.22
N LEU A 117 18.81 -6.54 -2.39
CA LEU A 117 18.20 -6.94 -3.66
C LEU A 117 18.49 -8.42 -3.98
N GLU A 118 19.70 -8.90 -3.71
CA GLU A 118 20.02 -10.33 -3.83
C GLU A 118 19.20 -11.19 -2.87
N THR A 119 18.93 -10.71 -1.66
CA THR A 119 18.08 -11.40 -0.68
C THR A 119 16.65 -11.53 -1.20
N VAL A 120 16.07 -10.44 -1.74
CA VAL A 120 14.71 -10.47 -2.32
C VAL A 120 14.60 -11.51 -3.44
N LYS A 121 15.66 -11.66 -4.26
CA LYS A 121 15.70 -12.66 -5.33
C LYS A 121 15.88 -14.10 -4.85
N GLN A 122 16.36 -14.33 -3.64
CA GLN A 122 16.55 -15.70 -3.13
C GLN A 122 15.21 -16.39 -2.84
N ASP A 123 14.14 -15.62 -2.65
CA ASP A 123 12.80 -16.10 -2.31
C ASP A 123 11.91 -16.44 -3.54
N GLY A 124 12.45 -16.40 -4.77
CA GLY A 124 11.74 -16.81 -5.99
C GLY A 124 12.04 -15.97 -7.24
N GLU A 125 11.03 -15.78 -8.10
CA GLU A 125 11.10 -14.82 -9.22
C GLU A 125 11.23 -13.38 -8.69
N ALA A 126 11.77 -12.47 -9.51
CA ALA A 126 12.02 -11.10 -9.11
C ALA A 126 10.70 -10.36 -8.88
N ARG A 127 10.28 -10.28 -7.61
CA ARG A 127 9.05 -9.62 -7.17
C ARG A 127 9.12 -8.10 -7.34
N PRO A 128 7.98 -7.39 -7.36
CA PRO A 128 7.92 -5.95 -7.17
C PRO A 128 8.82 -5.46 -6.03
N ILE A 129 9.61 -4.42 -6.30
CA ILE A 129 10.38 -3.72 -5.27
C ILE A 129 9.95 -2.26 -5.16
N GLN A 130 10.11 -1.70 -3.97
CA GLN A 130 9.93 -0.28 -3.71
C GLN A 130 11.17 0.28 -3.03
N PHE A 131 11.87 1.20 -3.71
CA PHE A 131 12.93 1.97 -3.07
C PHE A 131 12.32 2.98 -2.10
N SER A 132 12.74 2.92 -0.84
CA SER A 132 12.20 3.70 0.27
C SER A 132 13.29 4.07 1.30
N GLY A 133 12.89 4.35 2.54
CA GLY A 133 13.76 4.71 3.66
C GLY A 133 13.26 5.99 4.35
N GLY A 134 14.13 6.99 4.45
CA GLY A 134 13.74 8.36 4.76
C GLY A 134 13.12 9.04 3.55
N GLU A 135 13.95 9.54 2.64
CA GLU A 135 13.53 10.01 1.32
C GLU A 135 14.52 9.48 0.27
N PRO A 136 14.19 8.46 -0.54
CA PRO A 136 15.14 7.90 -1.49
C PRO A 136 15.63 8.94 -2.49
N THR A 137 14.81 9.93 -2.88
CA THR A 137 15.21 10.93 -3.86
C THR A 137 16.25 11.93 -3.34
N VAL A 138 16.58 11.96 -2.05
CA VAL A 138 17.74 12.74 -1.56
C VAL A 138 19.08 12.12 -1.97
N ARG A 139 19.08 10.87 -2.44
CA ARG A 139 20.25 10.24 -3.04
C ARG A 139 20.41 10.69 -4.49
N ASP A 140 21.55 11.30 -4.79
CA ASP A 140 21.89 11.65 -6.17
C ASP A 140 22.12 10.42 -7.05
N ASP A 141 22.52 9.29 -6.47
CA ASP A 141 22.77 8.03 -7.16
C ASP A 141 21.53 7.10 -7.25
N LEU A 142 20.33 7.60 -6.93
CA LEU A 142 19.10 6.80 -6.99
C LEU A 142 18.82 6.25 -8.41
N PRO A 143 18.93 7.03 -9.51
CA PRO A 143 18.74 6.49 -10.86
C PRO A 143 19.67 5.31 -11.17
N GLU A 144 20.94 5.37 -10.75
CA GLU A 144 21.90 4.29 -10.92
C GLU A 144 21.52 3.02 -10.12
N LEU A 145 20.92 3.19 -8.92
CA LEU A 145 20.39 2.05 -8.15
C LEU A 145 19.18 1.41 -8.85
N VAL A 146 18.32 2.20 -9.50
CA VAL A 146 17.19 1.71 -10.30
C VAL A 146 17.70 0.93 -11.51
N GLU A 147 18.66 1.49 -12.28
CA GLU A 147 19.27 0.79 -13.41
C GLU A 147 19.92 -0.54 -12.97
N LEU A 148 20.58 -0.54 -11.81
CA LEU A 148 21.17 -1.74 -11.22
C LEU A 148 20.12 -2.80 -10.92
N ALA A 149 19.02 -2.42 -10.25
CA ALA A 149 17.93 -3.34 -9.97
C ALA A 149 17.28 -3.88 -11.27
N GLY A 150 17.04 -3.03 -12.27
CA GLY A 150 16.58 -3.45 -13.59
C GLY A 150 17.55 -4.45 -14.25
N GLY A 151 18.86 -4.21 -14.15
CA GLY A 151 19.90 -5.13 -14.60
C GLY A 151 19.96 -6.45 -13.83
N MET A 152 19.45 -6.47 -12.60
CA MET A 152 19.24 -7.69 -11.80
C MET A 152 17.94 -8.42 -12.16
N GLY A 153 17.09 -7.87 -13.03
CA GLY A 153 15.87 -8.51 -13.51
C GLY A 153 14.59 -8.14 -12.75
N PHE A 154 14.62 -7.10 -11.91
CA PHE A 154 13.41 -6.51 -11.35
C PHE A 154 12.68 -5.73 -12.45
N SER A 155 11.45 -6.17 -12.80
CA SER A 155 10.64 -5.55 -13.85
C SER A 155 9.68 -4.49 -13.33
N HIS A 156 9.33 -4.52 -12.03
CA HIS A 156 8.51 -3.53 -11.37
C HIS A 156 9.29 -2.87 -10.23
N ILE A 157 9.57 -1.58 -10.37
CA ILE A 157 10.41 -0.80 -9.47
C ILE A 157 9.68 0.49 -9.13
N GLU A 158 9.20 0.56 -7.89
CA GLU A 158 8.54 1.75 -7.37
C GLU A 158 9.52 2.64 -6.59
N VAL A 159 9.23 3.94 -6.54
CA VAL A 159 9.92 4.89 -5.65
C VAL A 159 8.92 5.51 -4.70
N ASN A 160 9.11 5.28 -3.40
CA ASN A 160 8.33 5.91 -2.33
C ASN A 160 8.93 7.26 -1.98
N THR A 161 8.20 8.34 -2.25
CA THR A 161 8.75 9.69 -2.17
C THR A 161 7.76 10.72 -1.64
N ASN A 162 8.30 11.72 -0.94
CA ASN A 162 7.63 12.97 -0.63
C ASN A 162 7.49 13.90 -1.85
N GLY A 163 8.04 13.56 -3.01
CA GLY A 163 7.81 14.28 -4.26
C GLY A 163 8.42 15.69 -4.35
N ILE A 164 9.09 16.20 -3.31
CA ILE A 164 9.68 17.54 -3.34
C ILE A 164 10.67 17.65 -4.50
N ARG A 165 11.57 16.67 -4.65
CA ARG A 165 12.57 16.68 -5.73
C ARG A 165 11.92 16.52 -7.10
N LEU A 166 10.86 15.71 -7.21
CA LEU A 166 10.09 15.58 -8.46
C LEU A 166 9.45 16.91 -8.88
N GLY A 167 8.89 17.66 -7.94
CA GLY A 167 8.21 18.93 -8.22
C GLY A 167 9.13 20.15 -8.34
N THR A 168 10.40 20.05 -7.93
CA THR A 168 11.33 21.21 -7.88
C THR A 168 12.58 21.07 -8.74
N GLU A 169 12.96 19.85 -9.14
CA GLU A 169 14.10 19.61 -10.02
C GLU A 169 13.62 19.24 -11.44
N ASP A 170 13.77 20.18 -12.37
CA ASP A 170 13.39 20.01 -13.77
C ASP A 170 13.97 18.72 -14.39
N GLY A 171 13.08 17.89 -14.94
CA GLY A 171 13.43 16.66 -15.62
C GLY A 171 13.80 15.48 -14.71
N TYR A 172 13.74 15.62 -13.38
CA TYR A 172 14.08 14.52 -12.47
C TYR A 172 13.15 13.31 -12.62
N ALA A 173 11.84 13.54 -12.74
CA ALA A 173 10.87 12.48 -13.04
C ALA A 173 11.24 11.72 -14.32
N ARG A 174 11.65 12.43 -15.37
CA ARG A 174 12.11 11.80 -16.62
C ARG A 174 13.36 10.96 -16.43
N ARG A 175 14.32 11.42 -15.61
CA ARG A 175 15.53 10.63 -15.29
C ARG A 175 15.19 9.32 -14.57
N LEU A 176 14.21 9.34 -13.66
CA LEU A 176 13.74 8.12 -12.99
C LEU A 176 13.03 7.17 -13.97
N ALA A 177 12.19 7.70 -14.85
CA ALA A 177 11.54 6.91 -15.89
C ALA A 177 12.56 6.25 -16.83
N ASP A 178 13.53 7.03 -17.32
CA ASP A 178 14.59 6.54 -18.22
C ASP A 178 15.49 5.49 -17.52
N ALA A 179 15.66 5.57 -16.20
CA ALA A 179 16.40 4.59 -15.39
C ALA A 179 15.64 3.26 -15.19
N GLY A 180 14.31 3.26 -15.38
CA GLY A 180 13.47 2.07 -15.26
C GLY A 180 12.52 2.05 -14.05
N VAL A 181 12.24 3.20 -13.43
CA VAL A 181 11.13 3.30 -12.45
C VAL A 181 9.81 3.06 -13.17
N THR A 182 8.97 2.20 -12.61
CA THR A 182 7.66 1.84 -13.20
C THR A 182 6.51 2.61 -12.60
N ALA A 183 6.58 2.99 -11.32
CA ALA A 183 5.56 3.83 -10.68
C ALA A 183 6.13 4.67 -9.53
N ILE A 184 5.49 5.80 -9.27
CA ILE A 184 5.78 6.67 -8.14
C ILE A 184 4.76 6.44 -7.04
N TYR A 185 5.24 6.02 -5.86
CA TYR A 185 4.44 5.87 -4.65
C TYR A 185 4.52 7.20 -3.89
N LEU A 186 3.61 8.13 -4.21
CA LEU A 186 3.68 9.53 -3.81
C LEU A 186 2.95 9.75 -2.49
N GLN A 187 3.70 10.13 -1.46
CA GLN A 187 3.10 10.61 -0.22
C GLN A 187 2.19 11.83 -0.50
N PHE A 188 0.91 11.76 -0.13
CA PHE A 188 -0.09 12.79 -0.45
C PHE A 188 -1.20 12.82 0.62
N ASP A 189 -1.06 13.66 1.65
CA ASP A 189 -1.98 13.60 2.82
C ASP A 189 -3.26 14.42 2.68
N GLY A 190 -3.38 15.23 1.64
CA GLY A 190 -4.48 16.17 1.51
C GLY A 190 -4.23 17.18 0.39
N LEU A 191 -5.26 17.97 0.14
CA LEU A 191 -5.25 19.09 -0.80
C LEU A 191 -5.02 20.42 -0.07
N SER A 192 -5.17 20.45 1.25
CA SER A 192 -4.93 21.63 2.08
C SER A 192 -3.47 21.73 2.57
N GLY A 193 -2.98 22.95 2.69
CA GLY A 193 -1.69 23.22 3.33
C GLY A 193 -1.70 22.91 4.82
N GLU A 194 -2.87 22.97 5.48
CA GLU A 194 -3.03 22.70 6.92
C GLU A 194 -2.74 21.23 7.24
N ALA A 195 -3.33 20.28 6.53
CA ALA A 195 -3.03 18.86 6.68
C ALA A 195 -1.54 18.55 6.45
N SER A 196 -0.94 19.21 5.45
CA SER A 196 0.50 19.08 5.17
C SER A 196 1.35 19.65 6.30
N GLU A 197 1.03 20.83 6.82
CA GLU A 197 1.74 21.46 7.94
C GLU A 197 1.63 20.60 9.21
N ASP A 198 0.44 20.12 9.55
CA ASP A 198 0.22 19.32 10.75
C ASP A 198 0.96 17.97 10.69
N ILE A 199 0.98 17.30 9.54
CA ILE A 199 1.59 15.97 9.41
C ILE A 199 3.09 16.06 9.09
N ARG A 200 3.47 16.92 8.14
CA ARG A 200 4.81 17.01 7.55
C ARG A 200 5.67 18.14 8.12
N GLU A 201 5.10 18.98 8.99
CA GLU A 201 5.73 20.19 9.57
C GLU A 201 6.00 21.31 8.55
N VAL A 202 5.46 21.18 7.34
CA VAL A 202 5.63 22.14 6.25
C VAL A 202 4.51 21.96 5.20
N ASP A 203 4.01 23.07 4.66
CA ASP A 203 3.15 23.04 3.47
C ASP A 203 3.98 22.72 2.23
N ILE A 204 3.75 21.53 1.66
CA ILE A 204 4.38 21.08 0.41
C ILE A 204 3.34 20.74 -0.67
N VAL A 205 2.11 21.24 -0.55
CA VAL A 205 1.02 20.92 -1.49
C VAL A 205 1.35 21.40 -2.92
N ALA A 206 2.01 22.55 -3.04
CA ALA A 206 2.43 23.07 -4.35
C ALA A 206 3.44 22.13 -5.02
N GLU A 207 4.41 21.63 -4.26
CA GLU A 207 5.41 20.66 -4.71
C GLU A 207 4.75 19.32 -5.08
N LYS A 208 3.72 18.86 -4.36
CA LYS A 208 2.94 17.67 -4.74
C LYS A 208 2.29 17.83 -6.10
N ARG A 209 1.63 18.97 -6.33
CA ARG A 209 0.96 19.26 -7.62
C ARG A 209 1.98 19.33 -8.76
N ALA A 210 3.12 19.96 -8.52
CA ALA A 210 4.21 20.02 -9.49
C ALA A 210 4.81 18.62 -9.76
N ALA A 211 4.94 17.78 -8.73
CA ALA A 211 5.42 16.41 -8.87
C ALA A 211 4.49 15.56 -9.75
N ILE A 212 3.17 15.67 -9.55
CA ILE A 212 2.17 14.98 -10.39
C ILE A 212 2.29 15.42 -11.85
N GLU A 213 2.44 16.72 -12.11
CA GLU A 213 2.66 17.21 -13.49
C GLU A 213 3.97 16.70 -14.09
N ALA A 214 5.06 16.70 -13.33
CA ALA A 214 6.33 16.16 -13.79
C ALA A 214 6.25 14.66 -14.11
N CYS A 215 5.48 13.89 -13.34
CA CYS A 215 5.22 12.47 -13.60
C CYS A 215 4.37 12.29 -14.86
N ARG A 216 3.33 13.10 -15.04
CA ARG A 216 2.50 13.14 -16.24
C ARG A 216 3.33 13.41 -17.50
N GLU A 217 4.20 14.42 -17.47
CA GLU A 217 5.11 14.72 -18.59
C GLU A 217 6.11 13.58 -18.87
N ALA A 218 6.57 12.90 -17.81
CA ALA A 218 7.51 11.79 -17.93
C ALA A 218 6.85 10.49 -18.43
N GLY A 219 5.52 10.36 -18.31
CA GLY A 219 4.80 9.11 -18.49
C GLY A 219 5.00 8.14 -17.33
N LEU A 220 5.23 8.67 -16.12
CA LEU A 220 5.33 7.88 -14.89
C LEU A 220 3.98 7.85 -14.17
N PRO A 221 3.39 6.67 -13.98
CA PRO A 221 2.19 6.55 -13.17
C PRO A 221 2.44 6.87 -11.70
N VAL A 222 1.38 7.33 -11.04
CA VAL A 222 1.40 7.78 -9.65
C VAL A 222 0.35 7.02 -8.83
N VAL A 223 0.78 6.46 -7.70
CA VAL A 223 -0.08 6.01 -6.62
C VAL A 223 -0.09 7.10 -5.56
N LEU A 224 -1.26 7.62 -5.19
CA LEU A 224 -1.39 8.57 -4.08
C LEU A 224 -1.42 7.83 -2.76
N VAL A 225 -0.62 8.29 -1.79
CA VAL A 225 -0.41 7.61 -0.51
C VAL A 225 -0.64 8.57 0.65
N PRO A 226 -1.90 8.83 1.02
CA PRO A 226 -2.24 9.56 2.22
C PRO A 226 -1.94 8.77 3.48
N THR A 227 -1.18 9.37 4.39
CA THR A 227 -1.19 8.95 5.80
C THR A 227 -2.42 9.56 6.46
N VAL A 228 -3.35 8.73 6.94
CA VAL A 228 -4.60 9.21 7.56
C VAL A 228 -4.43 9.27 9.08
N VAL A 229 -4.54 10.48 9.61
CA VAL A 229 -4.48 10.77 11.05
C VAL A 229 -5.87 11.25 11.49
N PRO A 230 -6.48 10.60 12.49
CA PRO A 230 -7.78 11.02 13.00
C PRO A 230 -7.80 12.48 13.46
N ASP A 231 -8.87 13.19 13.13
CA ASP A 231 -9.10 14.61 13.45
C ASP A 231 -8.05 15.58 12.87
N VAL A 232 -7.29 15.17 11.83
CA VAL A 232 -6.25 16.00 11.19
C VAL A 232 -6.48 16.14 9.69
N ASN A 233 -6.65 15.03 8.97
CA ASN A 233 -6.86 15.03 7.52
C ASN A 233 -7.90 14.00 7.06
N ASP A 234 -8.59 13.38 8.00
CA ASP A 234 -9.58 12.35 7.73
C ASP A 234 -10.86 12.91 7.11
N ASP A 235 -11.08 14.22 7.14
CA ASP A 235 -12.17 14.92 6.45
C ASP A 235 -11.87 15.25 4.97
N GLU A 236 -10.63 15.09 4.51
CA GLU A 236 -10.22 15.33 3.12
C GLU A 236 -10.21 14.06 2.24
N MET A 237 -10.49 12.88 2.82
CA MET A 237 -10.33 11.60 2.12
C MET A 237 -11.18 11.49 0.84
N GLY A 238 -12.43 11.97 0.88
CA GLY A 238 -13.32 11.99 -0.29
C GLY A 238 -12.85 12.98 -1.36
N GLU A 239 -12.24 14.11 -0.96
CA GLU A 239 -11.67 15.07 -1.91
C GLU A 239 -10.40 14.50 -2.58
N ILE A 240 -9.58 13.74 -1.86
CA ILE A 240 -8.42 13.02 -2.44
C ILE A 240 -8.88 12.04 -3.51
N VAL A 241 -9.92 11.24 -3.24
CA VAL A 241 -10.51 10.32 -4.23
C VAL A 241 -11.02 11.08 -5.45
N SER A 242 -11.73 12.18 -5.24
CA SER A 242 -12.25 13.01 -6.32
C SER A 242 -11.12 13.60 -7.18
N PHE A 243 -10.07 14.09 -6.53
CA PHE A 243 -8.87 14.62 -7.19
C PHE A 243 -8.16 13.54 -8.01
N ALA A 244 -8.01 12.32 -7.49
CA ALA A 244 -7.44 11.19 -8.23
C ALA A 244 -8.26 10.85 -9.48
N MET A 245 -9.58 10.76 -9.35
CA MET A 245 -10.48 10.52 -10.48
C MET A 245 -10.43 11.63 -11.55
N ASP A 246 -10.17 12.88 -11.15
CA ASP A 246 -10.01 13.99 -12.10
C ASP A 246 -8.65 13.97 -12.83
N ASN A 247 -7.74 13.07 -12.45
CA ASN A 247 -6.35 12.96 -12.93
C ASN A 247 -5.97 11.51 -13.28
N LEU A 248 -6.92 10.70 -13.74
CA LEU A 248 -6.70 9.29 -14.14
C LEU A 248 -5.73 9.10 -15.31
N ASP A 249 -5.33 10.19 -15.97
CA ASP A 249 -4.29 10.17 -16.99
C ASP A 249 -2.88 9.93 -16.43
N VAL A 250 -2.70 10.10 -15.12
CA VAL A 250 -1.41 9.90 -14.41
C VAL A 250 -1.56 9.19 -13.07
N ILE A 251 -2.70 9.34 -12.38
CA ILE A 251 -2.95 8.68 -11.09
C ILE A 251 -3.69 7.36 -11.33
N GLU A 252 -3.08 6.25 -10.94
CA GLU A 252 -3.65 4.91 -11.12
C GLU A 252 -4.46 4.44 -9.91
N SER A 253 -4.05 4.85 -8.71
CA SER A 253 -4.70 4.41 -7.47
C SER A 253 -4.46 5.33 -6.28
N VAL A 254 -5.27 5.12 -5.23
CA VAL A 254 -5.11 5.74 -3.91
C VAL A 254 -4.95 4.65 -2.86
N ASN A 255 -3.89 4.73 -2.06
CA ASN A 255 -3.63 3.85 -0.92
C ASN A 255 -3.63 4.66 0.38
N PHE A 256 -4.74 4.63 1.10
CA PHE A 256 -4.88 5.23 2.41
C PHE A 256 -4.17 4.38 3.47
N GLN A 257 -3.27 5.00 4.22
CA GLN A 257 -2.52 4.35 5.29
C GLN A 257 -2.86 4.99 6.63
N PRO A 258 -3.74 4.38 7.44
CA PRO A 258 -3.97 4.84 8.80
C PRO A 258 -2.66 4.90 9.58
N VAL A 259 -2.47 6.00 10.31
CA VAL A 259 -1.27 6.23 11.11
C VAL A 259 -0.99 5.06 12.05
N ALA A 260 0.28 4.66 12.12
CA ALA A 260 0.71 3.55 12.94
C ALA A 260 1.37 4.02 14.24
N GLN A 261 1.11 3.33 15.36
CA GLN A 261 1.62 3.69 16.69
C GLN A 261 3.04 3.18 16.94
N PHE A 262 3.97 3.60 16.08
CA PHE A 262 5.41 3.37 16.24
C PHE A 262 6.21 4.53 15.64
N GLY A 263 7.53 4.52 15.87
CA GLY A 263 8.38 5.66 15.54
C GLY A 263 7.98 6.89 16.34
N ARG A 264 7.88 8.05 15.70
CA ARG A 264 7.49 9.30 16.38
C ARG A 264 6.04 9.32 16.85
N TYR A 265 5.21 8.38 16.41
CA TYR A 265 3.81 8.27 16.81
C TYR A 265 3.50 7.24 17.92
N GLU A 266 4.54 6.69 18.55
CA GLU A 266 4.39 5.58 19.52
C GLU A 266 3.50 5.93 20.74
N GLU A 267 3.64 7.15 21.28
CA GLU A 267 2.94 7.59 22.51
C GLU A 267 1.60 8.31 22.24
N HIS A 268 1.20 8.45 20.98
CA HIS A 268 -0.04 9.14 20.63
C HIS A 268 -1.27 8.24 20.68
N GLY A 269 -2.37 8.79 21.21
CA GLY A 269 -3.66 8.12 21.26
C GLY A 269 -4.43 8.29 19.96
N GLY A 270 -5.17 7.27 19.55
CA GLY A 270 -5.99 7.30 18.34
C GLY A 270 -5.27 6.71 17.12
N ARG A 271 -6.00 5.87 16.39
CA ARG A 271 -5.64 5.29 15.09
C ARG A 271 -6.93 4.69 14.53
N PHE A 272 -7.15 4.79 13.23
CA PHE A 272 -8.17 3.98 12.58
C PHE A 272 -7.70 2.53 12.41
N SER A 273 -8.54 1.57 12.81
CA SER A 273 -8.52 0.26 12.15
C SER A 273 -9.03 0.41 10.72
N LEU A 274 -8.74 -0.58 9.86
CA LEU A 274 -9.07 -0.48 8.43
C LEU A 274 -10.56 -0.28 8.19
N ASP A 275 -11.42 -0.96 8.94
CA ASP A 275 -12.86 -0.74 8.88
C ASP A 275 -13.25 0.69 9.26
N GLN A 276 -12.65 1.26 10.30
CA GLN A 276 -12.95 2.63 10.69
C GLN A 276 -12.52 3.63 9.61
N ALA A 277 -11.35 3.43 8.99
CA ALA A 277 -10.89 4.27 7.89
C ALA A 277 -11.80 4.14 6.65
N ALA A 278 -12.21 2.92 6.29
CA ALA A 278 -13.18 2.69 5.23
C ALA A 278 -14.54 3.33 5.53
N GLY A 279 -14.96 3.34 6.79
CA GLY A 279 -16.18 4.00 7.24
C GLY A 279 -16.08 5.52 7.09
N ALA A 280 -14.97 6.11 7.54
CA ALA A 280 -14.72 7.53 7.42
C ALA A 280 -14.73 8.00 5.96
N LEU A 281 -14.13 7.23 5.04
CA LEU A 281 -14.21 7.51 3.60
C LEU A 281 -15.62 7.33 3.03
N ALA A 282 -16.29 6.24 3.40
CA ALA A 282 -17.65 5.96 2.92
C ALA A 282 -18.64 7.08 3.33
N ASP A 283 -18.49 7.65 4.52
CA ASP A 283 -19.31 8.77 4.98
C ASP A 283 -19.11 10.07 4.16
N GLN A 284 -18.03 10.15 3.38
CA GLN A 284 -17.71 11.28 2.49
C GLN A 284 -18.08 11.03 1.02
N LEU A 285 -18.45 9.80 0.65
CA LEU A 285 -18.78 9.43 -0.72
C LEU A 285 -20.23 8.91 -0.82
N ASP A 286 -21.07 9.66 -1.55
CA ASP A 286 -22.46 9.26 -1.77
C ASP A 286 -22.57 7.89 -2.47
N GLY A 287 -23.31 6.97 -1.86
CA GLY A 287 -23.60 5.66 -2.44
C GLY A 287 -22.50 4.61 -2.25
N ILE A 288 -21.45 4.92 -1.50
CA ILE A 288 -20.41 3.97 -1.09
C ILE A 288 -20.66 3.55 0.35
N GLY A 289 -20.65 2.23 0.59
CA GLY A 289 -20.76 1.65 1.92
C GLY A 289 -19.40 1.20 2.46
N GLN A 290 -19.29 1.12 3.79
CA GLN A 290 -18.08 0.62 4.46
C GLN A 290 -17.63 -0.78 3.97
N ARG A 291 -18.59 -1.66 3.63
CA ARG A 291 -18.34 -3.02 3.14
C ARG A 291 -18.09 -3.11 1.63
N ASP A 292 -18.13 -1.97 0.92
CA ASP A 292 -17.69 -1.91 -0.47
C ASP A 292 -16.15 -1.98 -0.56
N PHE A 293 -15.45 -1.81 0.55
CA PHE A 293 -14.02 -2.11 0.70
C PHE A 293 -13.87 -3.54 1.20
N MET A 294 -13.56 -4.44 0.26
CA MET A 294 -13.43 -5.86 0.53
C MET A 294 -12.00 -6.18 1.01
N PRO A 295 -11.80 -7.17 1.90
CA PRO A 295 -10.46 -7.65 2.22
C PRO A 295 -9.74 -8.09 0.93
N ILE A 296 -8.42 -8.06 0.91
CA ILE A 296 -7.65 -8.59 -0.23
C ILE A 296 -7.33 -10.07 0.02
N PRO A 297 -7.53 -10.97 -0.95
CA PRO A 297 -7.48 -12.41 -0.71
C PRO A 297 -6.06 -12.97 -0.56
N CYS A 298 -5.00 -12.15 -0.67
CA CYS A 298 -3.62 -12.62 -0.60
C CYS A 298 -2.96 -12.45 0.77
N CYS A 299 -3.47 -11.57 1.62
CA CYS A 299 -2.94 -11.30 2.95
C CYS A 299 -4.05 -11.45 4.01
N SER A 300 -3.68 -11.35 5.29
CA SER A 300 -4.68 -11.34 6.37
C SER A 300 -5.72 -10.26 6.09
N ALA A 301 -7.01 -10.55 6.35
CA ALA A 301 -8.10 -9.57 6.23
C ALA A 301 -7.89 -8.32 7.10
N THR A 302 -6.96 -8.37 8.05
CA THR A 302 -6.53 -7.26 8.90
C THR A 302 -5.40 -6.40 8.31
N CYS A 303 -4.80 -6.81 7.19
CA CYS A 303 -3.66 -6.17 6.55
C CYS A 303 -4.09 -5.14 5.49
N GLN A 304 -5.02 -5.52 4.62
CA GLN A 304 -5.44 -4.67 3.50
C GLN A 304 -6.89 -4.91 3.12
N MET A 305 -7.56 -3.82 2.72
CA MET A 305 -8.86 -3.86 2.04
C MET A 305 -8.85 -2.91 0.84
N ALA A 306 -9.65 -3.19 -0.18
CA ALA A 306 -9.71 -2.38 -1.38
C ALA A 306 -11.12 -2.36 -1.99
N SER A 307 -11.36 -1.32 -2.78
CA SER A 307 -12.52 -1.17 -3.64
C SER A 307 -12.08 -0.63 -4.98
N ILE A 308 -12.82 -0.98 -6.02
CA ILE A 308 -12.68 -0.37 -7.34
C ILE A 308 -13.84 0.59 -7.50
N LEU A 309 -13.53 1.88 -7.61
CA LEU A 309 -14.50 2.94 -7.77
C LEU A 309 -14.61 3.33 -9.24
N VAL A 310 -15.83 3.58 -9.70
CA VAL A 310 -16.12 4.05 -11.05
C VAL A 310 -16.92 5.33 -11.00
N ARG A 311 -16.63 6.26 -11.92
CA ARG A 311 -17.42 7.47 -12.10
C ARG A 311 -18.34 7.29 -13.32
N GLY A 312 -19.65 7.31 -13.09
CA GLY A 312 -20.63 7.26 -14.17
C GLY A 312 -20.74 8.58 -14.92
N ASP A 313 -21.38 8.55 -16.09
CA ASP A 313 -21.67 9.76 -16.91
C ASP A 313 -22.46 10.84 -16.17
N ASP A 314 -23.21 10.46 -15.12
CA ASP A 314 -23.95 11.37 -14.25
C ASP A 314 -23.07 12.02 -13.16
N GLY A 315 -21.77 11.73 -13.17
CA GLY A 315 -20.78 12.20 -12.21
C GLY A 315 -20.80 11.46 -10.88
N LYS A 316 -21.68 10.48 -10.68
CA LYS A 316 -21.74 9.73 -9.43
C LYS A 316 -20.64 8.69 -9.37
N ILE A 317 -20.09 8.54 -8.17
CA ILE A 317 -19.14 7.49 -7.84
C ILE A 317 -19.92 6.26 -7.38
N SER A 318 -19.52 5.08 -7.81
CA SER A 318 -20.07 3.80 -7.37
C SER A 318 -18.94 2.80 -7.19
N SER A 319 -19.13 1.83 -6.29
CA SER A 319 -18.18 0.74 -6.12
C SER A 319 -18.58 -0.46 -6.95
N LEU A 320 -17.61 -1.04 -7.65
CA LEU A 320 -17.81 -2.32 -8.34
C LEU A 320 -18.04 -3.48 -7.37
N ALA A 321 -17.63 -3.36 -6.10
CA ALA A 321 -17.86 -4.38 -5.08
C ALA A 321 -19.36 -4.66 -4.88
N GLN A 322 -20.24 -3.70 -5.17
CA GLN A 322 -21.69 -3.87 -5.09
C GLN A 322 -22.23 -4.90 -6.09
N TYR A 323 -21.47 -5.22 -7.13
CA TYR A 323 -21.79 -6.24 -8.15
C TYR A 323 -21.04 -7.55 -7.93
N VAL A 324 -20.15 -7.62 -6.93
CA VAL A 324 -19.37 -8.81 -6.63
C VAL A 324 -20.08 -9.62 -5.53
N SER A 325 -20.64 -10.78 -5.89
CA SER A 325 -21.20 -11.70 -4.89
C SER A 325 -20.07 -12.37 -4.09
N PRO A 326 -20.31 -12.82 -2.84
CA PRO A 326 -19.33 -13.60 -2.08
C PRO A 326 -18.79 -14.82 -2.84
N GLU A 327 -19.66 -15.50 -3.59
CA GLU A 327 -19.27 -16.64 -4.43
C GLU A 327 -18.36 -16.22 -5.59
N LEU A 328 -18.67 -15.08 -6.25
CA LEU A 328 -17.83 -14.53 -7.30
C LEU A 328 -16.47 -14.08 -6.75
N TYR A 329 -16.47 -13.43 -5.58
CA TYR A 329 -15.24 -13.02 -4.88
C TYR A 329 -14.34 -14.23 -4.57
N GLN A 330 -14.89 -15.31 -3.99
CA GLN A 330 -14.14 -16.53 -3.70
C GLN A 330 -13.61 -17.20 -4.98
N GLN A 331 -14.38 -17.17 -6.07
CA GLN A 331 -13.94 -17.69 -7.37
C GLN A 331 -12.79 -16.85 -7.95
N MET A 332 -12.89 -15.52 -7.95
CA MET A 332 -11.82 -14.63 -8.43
C MET A 332 -10.55 -14.77 -7.59
N SER A 333 -10.69 -14.84 -6.27
CA SER A 333 -9.60 -15.03 -5.31
C SER A 333 -8.84 -16.34 -5.51
N ALA A 334 -9.51 -17.37 -6.04
CA ALA A 334 -8.89 -18.66 -6.34
C ALA A 334 -8.25 -18.74 -7.74
N MET A 335 -8.50 -17.76 -8.63
CA MET A 335 -8.06 -17.79 -10.03
C MET A 335 -6.93 -16.80 -10.34
N ILE A 336 -6.81 -15.72 -9.57
CA ILE A 336 -5.83 -14.65 -9.79
C ILE A 336 -4.77 -14.74 -8.70
N GLY A 337 -3.51 -14.89 -9.11
CA GLY A 337 -2.37 -14.86 -8.17
C GLY A 337 -2.20 -13.48 -7.53
N GLU A 338 -1.53 -13.42 -6.38
CA GLU A 338 -1.34 -12.18 -5.63
C GLU A 338 -0.69 -11.04 -6.43
N GLU A 339 0.36 -11.35 -7.19
CA GLU A 339 1.04 -10.38 -8.08
C GLU A 339 0.07 -9.81 -9.12
N GLN A 340 -0.80 -10.66 -9.67
CA GLN A 340 -1.80 -10.27 -10.66
C GLN A 340 -2.91 -9.40 -10.06
N TRP A 341 -3.24 -9.60 -8.78
CA TRP A 341 -4.15 -8.71 -8.04
C TRP A 341 -3.55 -7.33 -7.82
N LEU A 342 -2.26 -7.25 -7.47
CA LEU A 342 -1.57 -5.97 -7.26
C LEU A 342 -1.37 -5.21 -8.57
N GLU A 343 -0.94 -5.88 -9.63
CA GLU A 343 -0.85 -5.32 -10.98
C GLU A 343 -2.23 -4.84 -11.47
N MET A 344 -3.31 -5.58 -11.18
CA MET A 344 -4.68 -5.15 -11.49
C MET A 344 -5.09 -3.91 -10.69
N MET A 345 -4.81 -3.87 -9.37
CA MET A 345 -5.09 -2.68 -8.55
C MET A 345 -4.23 -1.47 -8.94
N ALA A 346 -3.02 -1.73 -9.42
CA ALA A 346 -2.11 -0.72 -9.93
C ALA A 346 -2.46 -0.31 -11.38
N GLY A 347 -3.44 -0.91 -12.04
CA GLY A 347 -3.86 -0.52 -13.39
C GLY A 347 -2.83 -0.79 -14.49
N THR A 348 -1.87 -1.68 -14.26
CA THR A 348 -0.77 -1.93 -15.20
C THR A 348 -1.22 -2.79 -16.39
N GLU A 349 -0.46 -2.75 -17.49
CA GLU A 349 -0.70 -3.59 -18.68
C GLU A 349 -0.63 -5.10 -18.32
N LEU A 350 0.26 -5.48 -17.40
CA LEU A 350 0.37 -6.85 -16.88
C LEU A 350 -0.86 -7.26 -16.05
N GLY A 351 -1.43 -6.33 -15.27
CA GLY A 351 -2.67 -6.52 -14.53
C GLY A 351 -3.85 -6.74 -15.47
N GLY A 352 -3.95 -5.93 -16.53
CA GLY A 352 -4.93 -6.08 -17.60
C GLY A 352 -4.86 -7.45 -18.29
N ASP A 353 -3.66 -7.90 -18.63
CA ASP A 353 -3.41 -9.21 -19.26
C ASP A 353 -3.70 -10.38 -18.31
N ALA A 354 -3.42 -10.22 -17.01
CA ALA A 354 -3.69 -11.24 -16.01
C ALA A 354 -5.19 -11.43 -15.74
N VAL A 355 -5.96 -10.34 -15.70
CA VAL A 355 -7.43 -10.38 -15.65
C VAL A 355 -7.98 -11.02 -16.92
N CYS A 356 -7.50 -10.60 -18.09
CA CYS A 356 -7.89 -11.23 -19.36
C CYS A 356 -7.58 -12.73 -19.39
N SER A 357 -6.46 -13.17 -18.80
CA SER A 357 -6.06 -14.58 -18.77
C SER A 357 -6.84 -15.40 -17.73
N ALA A 358 -7.06 -14.86 -16.52
CA ALA A 358 -7.78 -15.52 -15.44
C ALA A 358 -9.29 -15.61 -15.69
N VAL A 359 -9.86 -14.62 -16.38
CA VAL A 359 -11.28 -14.56 -16.74
C VAL A 359 -11.57 -15.26 -18.09
N GLY A 360 -10.53 -15.75 -18.78
CA GLY A 360 -10.69 -16.57 -19.98
C GLY A 360 -10.98 -15.77 -21.27
N CYS A 361 -10.43 -14.56 -21.42
CA CYS A 361 -10.54 -13.72 -22.63
C CYS A 361 -9.82 -14.28 -23.87
N CYS A 362 -9.16 -15.44 -23.79
CA CYS A 362 -8.69 -16.16 -24.99
C CYS A 362 -9.86 -16.89 -25.68
N GLY A 363 -10.87 -16.13 -26.13
CA GLY A 363 -12.02 -16.67 -26.85
C GLY A 363 -13.17 -15.68 -27.00
N ASP A 364 -13.12 -14.89 -28.07
CA ASP A 364 -14.20 -14.02 -28.59
C ASP A 364 -14.50 -12.77 -27.75
N ASP A 365 -14.65 -11.62 -28.42
CA ASP A 365 -14.81 -10.25 -27.88
C ASP A 365 -16.17 -10.04 -27.15
N SER A 366 -16.72 -11.05 -26.46
CA SER A 366 -18.09 -10.97 -25.95
C SER A 366 -18.47 -11.92 -24.80
N THR A 367 -17.53 -12.36 -23.96
CA THR A 367 -17.92 -13.14 -22.76
C THR A 367 -18.02 -12.22 -21.54
N PRO A 368 -19.23 -11.85 -21.06
CA PRO A 368 -19.40 -10.96 -19.92
C PRO A 368 -18.88 -11.60 -18.63
N ILE A 369 -18.30 -10.79 -17.74
CA ILE A 369 -17.99 -11.21 -16.37
C ILE A 369 -19.30 -11.71 -15.74
N PRO A 370 -19.38 -12.99 -15.31
CA PRO A 370 -20.63 -13.54 -14.81
C PRO A 370 -21.15 -12.73 -13.61
N GLY A 371 -22.25 -12.01 -13.79
CA GLY A 371 -22.89 -11.20 -12.74
C GLY A 371 -22.66 -9.69 -12.83
N VAL A 372 -21.77 -9.21 -13.70
CA VAL A 372 -21.58 -7.77 -13.95
C VAL A 372 -22.37 -7.39 -15.21
N PRO A 373 -23.33 -6.46 -15.16
CA PRO A 373 -24.10 -6.02 -16.32
C PRO A 373 -23.19 -5.46 -17.43
N ASP A 374 -23.52 -5.70 -18.71
CA ASP A 374 -22.76 -5.19 -19.86
C ASP A 374 -22.59 -3.66 -19.83
N GLU A 375 -23.58 -2.95 -19.27
CA GLU A 375 -23.57 -1.50 -19.05
C GLU A 375 -22.45 -1.08 -18.06
N VAL A 376 -22.11 -1.93 -17.08
CA VAL A 376 -20.97 -1.71 -16.15
C VAL A 376 -19.63 -2.01 -16.85
N LEU A 377 -19.62 -2.93 -17.81
CA LEU A 377 -18.44 -3.22 -18.62
C LEU A 377 -18.14 -2.09 -19.63
N GLU A 378 -19.16 -1.40 -20.11
CA GLU A 378 -19.01 -0.18 -20.94
C GLU A 378 -18.62 1.07 -20.12
N MET A 379 -18.73 1.01 -18.77
CA MET A 379 -18.37 2.09 -17.83
C MET A 379 -16.90 2.10 -17.39
N PHE A 380 -16.06 1.16 -17.83
CA PHE A 380 -14.64 1.08 -17.44
C PHE A 380 -13.73 2.20 -18.00
N GLY A 381 -14.29 3.32 -18.48
CA GLY A 381 -13.51 4.45 -18.96
C GLY A 381 -12.72 5.16 -17.86
N ASP A 382 -13.33 5.34 -16.67
CA ASP A 382 -12.76 6.09 -15.54
C ASP A 382 -12.83 5.23 -14.26
N VAL A 383 -11.85 4.35 -14.08
CA VAL A 383 -11.74 3.43 -12.94
C VAL A 383 -10.63 3.88 -12.00
N LEU A 384 -10.88 3.88 -10.69
CA LEU A 384 -9.88 4.16 -9.67
C LEU A 384 -9.87 3.05 -8.62
N ALA A 385 -8.71 2.41 -8.42
CA ALA A 385 -8.51 1.52 -7.28
C ALA A 385 -8.26 2.36 -6.01
N VAL A 386 -9.01 2.09 -4.96
CA VAL A 386 -8.85 2.71 -3.64
C VAL A 386 -8.65 1.62 -2.61
N SER A 387 -7.54 1.69 -1.88
CA SER A 387 -7.17 0.71 -0.88
C SER A 387 -6.85 1.34 0.46
N PHE A 388 -6.95 0.52 1.50
CA PHE A 388 -6.48 0.81 2.84
C PHE A 388 -5.42 -0.21 3.24
N THR A 389 -4.21 0.23 3.54
CA THR A 389 -3.13 -0.64 4.03
C THR A 389 -2.84 -0.32 5.49
N GLY A 390 -2.90 -1.35 6.35
CA GLY A 390 -2.67 -1.24 7.78
C GLY A 390 -1.30 -1.76 8.16
N PHE A 391 -0.56 -1.00 8.96
CA PHE A 391 0.61 -1.53 9.66
C PHE A 391 0.14 -2.34 10.87
N MET A 392 0.25 -3.67 10.85
CA MET A 392 -0.17 -4.55 11.95
C MET A 392 0.80 -4.56 13.14
#